data_AF-A0A381WD91-F1
#
_entry.id   AF-A0A381WD91-F1
#
_cell.length_a   1.000
_cell.length_b   1.000
_cell.length_c   1.000
_cell.angle_alpha   90.00
_cell.angle_beta   90.00
_cell.angle_gamma   90.00
#
_symmetry.space_group_name_H-M   'P 1'
#
loop_
_entity.id
_entity.type
_entity.pdbx_description
1 polymer ?
#
loop_
_entity_poly.entity_id
_entity_poly.type
_entity_poly.pdbx_seq_one_letter_code
_entity_poly.pdbx_strand_id
1 'polypeptide(L)' 'MDITGRIIYPVAPAEGESFSGVAVVVPAPNGVERGETHEDFMARIAAKDVPAGVPHQIVPLGDLPTDRYFRNAWEYQE' A
#
# COMPACT_ATOMS: atom_id res chain seq x y z
N MET A 1 2.31 17.51 -4.89
CA MET A 1 1.65 17.13 -3.62
C MET A 1 2.55 16.13 -2.95
N ASP A 2 2.87 16.31 -1.67
CA ASP A 2 3.66 15.29 -0.98
C ASP A 2 2.82 14.01 -0.85
N ILE A 3 3.37 12.87 -1.26
CA ILE A 3 2.70 11.58 -1.12
C ILE A 3 2.86 11.17 0.34
N THR A 4 1.84 11.44 1.15
CA THR A 4 1.88 11.23 2.59
C THR A 4 1.55 9.81 3.01
N GLY A 5 1.28 8.88 2.08
CA GLY A 5 0.88 7.52 2.41
C GLY A 5 1.46 6.41 1.54
N ARG A 6 1.21 5.17 1.95
CA ARG A 6 1.47 3.91 1.24
C ARG A 6 0.19 3.10 1.22
N ILE A 7 -0.06 2.38 0.14
CA ILE A 7 -1.14 1.39 0.12
C ILE A 7 -0.52 0.04 0.45
N ILE A 8 -1.07 -0.66 1.44
CA ILE A 8 -0.62 -2.00 1.82
C ILE A 8 -1.78 -2.98 1.73
N TYR A 9 -1.49 -4.22 1.36
CA TYR A 9 -2.49 -5.28 1.34
C TYR A 9 -1.85 -6.65 1.59
N PRO A 10 -2.60 -7.61 2.17
CA PRO A 10 -2.10 -8.96 2.39
C PRO A 10 -1.96 -9.70 1.07
N VAL A 11 -0.87 -10.44 0.91
CA VAL A 11 -0.63 -11.33 -0.22
C VAL A 11 -0.86 -12.75 0.27
N ALA A 12 -1.82 -13.43 -0.36
CA ALA A 12 -2.05 -14.84 -0.13
C ALA A 12 -0.77 -15.64 -0.43
N PRO A 13 -0.45 -16.67 0.37
CA PRO A 13 0.69 -17.52 0.09
C PRO A 13 0.56 -18.13 -1.31
N ALA A 14 1.67 -18.24 -2.02
CA ALA A 14 1.70 -19.00 -3.27
C ALA A 14 1.40 -20.48 -2.99
N GLU A 15 0.94 -21.23 -4.00
CA GLU A 15 0.72 -22.66 -3.86
C GLU A 15 2.02 -23.35 -3.37
N GLY A 16 1.92 -24.04 -2.23
CA GLY A 16 3.07 -24.71 -1.59
C GLY A 16 3.84 -23.85 -0.59
N GLU A 17 3.48 -22.58 -0.38
CA GLU A 17 4.06 -21.72 0.66
C GLU A 17 3.16 -21.65 1.91
N SER A 18 3.79 -21.61 3.08
CA SER A 18 3.08 -21.50 4.36
C SER A 18 3.01 -20.06 4.90
N PHE A 19 3.69 -19.13 4.24
CA PHE A 19 3.84 -17.75 4.71
C PHE A 19 3.13 -16.79 3.77
N SER A 20 2.24 -15.96 4.32
CA SER A 20 1.66 -14.80 3.63
C SER A 20 2.58 -13.58 3.79
N GLY A 21 2.61 -12.73 2.78
CA GLY A 21 3.37 -11.47 2.80
C GLY A 21 2.48 -10.24 2.85
N VAL A 22 3.11 -9.06 2.88
CA VAL A 22 2.44 -7.77 2.67
C VAL A 22 3.00 -7.14 1.40
N ALA A 23 2.12 -6.79 0.47
CA ALA A 23 2.47 -5.97 -0.67
C ALA A 23 2.42 -4.50 -0.28
N VAL A 24 3.37 -3.71 -0.78
CA VAL A 24 3.46 -2.28 -0.54
C VAL A 24 3.46 -1.55 -1.88
N VAL A 25 2.44 -0.75 -2.11
CA VAL A 25 2.36 0.15 -3.26
C VAL A 25 2.87 1.53 -2.83
N VAL A 26 3.85 2.03 -3.60
CA VAL A 26 4.41 3.38 -3.43
C VAL A 26 3.92 4.24 -4.59
N PRO A 27 2.92 5.11 -4.37
CA PRO A 27 2.42 5.98 -5.43
C PRO A 27 3.50 6.96 -5.91
N ALA A 28 3.54 7.20 -7.21
CA ALA A 28 4.48 8.16 -7.80
C ALA A 28 4.11 9.60 -7.40
N PRO A 29 5.05 10.43 -6.90
CA PRO A 29 4.76 11.80 -6.44
C PRO A 29 4.13 12.74 -7.46
N ASN A 30 4.44 12.53 -8.73
CA ASN A 30 3.94 13.35 -9.84
C ASN A 30 2.79 12.68 -10.59
N GLY A 31 2.21 11.61 -10.03
CA GLY A 31 1.09 10.87 -10.64
C GLY A 31 -0.30 11.47 -10.34
N VAL A 32 -0.36 12.54 -9.55
CA VAL A 32 -1.59 13.26 -9.20
C VAL A 32 -2.08 14.05 -10.40
N GLU A 33 -3.35 13.88 -10.75
CA GLU A 33 -3.97 14.59 -11.86
C GLU A 33 -4.39 16.01 -11.48
N ARG A 34 -4.57 16.89 -12.47
CA ARG A 34 -4.89 18.30 -12.20
C ARG A 34 -6.27 18.42 -11.54
N GLY A 35 -6.28 18.93 -10.31
CA GLY A 35 -7.51 19.11 -9.53
C GLY A 35 -7.94 17.87 -8.75
N GLU A 36 -7.17 16.78 -8.82
CA GLU A 36 -7.39 15.58 -8.03
C GLU A 36 -7.02 15.84 -6.56
N THR A 37 -7.87 15.37 -5.64
CA THR A 37 -7.55 15.41 -4.20
C THR A 37 -6.58 14.30 -3.83
N HIS A 38 -5.95 14.38 -2.65
CA HIS A 38 -5.10 13.29 -2.18
C HIS A 38 -5.87 11.97 -2.06
N GLU A 39 -7.10 12.05 -1.55
CA GLU A 39 -7.95 10.89 -1.30
C GLU A 39 -8.34 10.22 -2.61
N ASP A 40 -8.77 10.99 -3.61
CA ASP A 40 -9.10 10.48 -4.95
C ASP A 40 -7.88 9.84 -5.62
N PHE A 41 -6.72 10.47 -5.50
CA PHE A 41 -5.46 9.94 -6.02
C PHE A 41 -5.13 8.58 -5.39
N MET A 42 -5.18 8.47 -4.07
CA MET A 42 -4.88 7.22 -3.37
C MET A 42 -5.92 6.13 -3.70
N ALA A 43 -7.21 6.47 -3.76
CA ALA A 43 -8.27 5.55 -4.14
C ALA A 43 -8.10 5.02 -5.57
N ARG A 44 -7.72 5.88 -6.53
CA ARG A 44 -7.45 5.48 -7.92
C ARG A 44 -6.25 4.55 -8.02
N ILE A 45 -5.17 4.83 -7.30
CA ILE A 45 -4.00 3.93 -7.27
C ILE A 45 -4.37 2.59 -6.64
N ALA A 46 -5.13 2.59 -5.54
CA ALA A 46 -5.58 1.34 -4.91
C ALA A 46 -6.46 0.52 -5.86
N ALA A 47 -7.43 1.13 -6.53
CA ALA A 47 -8.29 0.45 -7.49
C ALA A 47 -7.53 -0.13 -8.69
N LYS A 48 -6.40 0.48 -9.06
CA LYS A 48 -5.54 0.02 -10.17
C LYS A 48 -4.59 -1.11 -9.75
N ASP A 49 -3.98 -1.01 -8.57
CA ASP A 49 -2.82 -1.82 -8.18
C ASP A 49 -3.13 -2.87 -7.09
N VAL A 50 -4.29 -2.80 -6.43
CA VAL A 50 -4.77 -3.83 -5.48
C VAL A 50 -5.66 -4.83 -6.24
N PRO A 51 -5.45 -6.16 -6.09
CA PRO A 51 -6.31 -7.15 -6.73
C PRO A 51 -7.77 -7.01 -6.30
N ALA A 52 -8.69 -7.27 -7.21
CA ALA A 52 -10.12 -7.16 -6.94
C ALA A 52 -10.55 -8.05 -5.77
N GLY A 53 -11.32 -7.51 -4.84
CA GLY A 53 -11.81 -8.21 -3.65
C GLY A 53 -10.78 -8.37 -2.53
N VAL A 54 -9.55 -7.86 -2.69
CA VAL A 54 -8.54 -7.85 -1.63
C VAL A 54 -8.68 -6.57 -0.81
N PRO A 55 -8.86 -6.66 0.52
CA PRO A 55 -8.89 -5.48 1.37
C PRO A 55 -7.50 -4.84 1.45
N HIS A 56 -7.45 -3.52 1.61
CA HIS A 56 -6.20 -2.76 1.66
C HIS A 56 -6.30 -1.63 2.68
N GLN A 57 -5.14 -1.13 3.08
CA GLN A 57 -5.01 0.01 3.99
C GLN A 57 -4.16 1.11 3.35
N ILE A 58 -4.50 2.36 3.63
CA ILE A 58 -3.65 3.52 3.34
C ILE A 58 -2.94 3.90 4.64
N VAL A 59 -1.63 3.66 4.71
CA VAL A 59 -0.81 3.93 5.89
C VAL A 59 -0.04 5.24 5.70
N PRO A 60 -0.16 6.21 6.61
CA PRO A 60 0.64 7.43 6.58
C PRO A 60 2.14 7.15 6.69
N LEU A 61 2.97 7.94 6.02
CA LEU A 61 4.44 7.82 6.05
C LEU A 61 5.03 7.91 7.46
N GLY A 62 4.41 8.72 8.33
CA GLY A 62 4.85 8.89 9.71
C GLY A 62 4.63 7.65 10.59
N ASP A 63 3.70 6.78 10.18
CA ASP A 63 3.35 5.56 10.92
C ASP A 63 4.12 4.34 10.40
N LEU A 64 4.92 4.51 9.33
CA LEU A 64 5.72 3.43 8.78
C LEU A 64 6.91 3.08 9.68
N PRO A 65 7.30 1.79 9.72
CA PRO A 65 8.52 1.38 10.40
C PRO A 65 9.73 2.13 9.84
N THR A 66 10.52 2.74 10.74
CA THR A 66 11.77 3.41 10.37
C THR A 66 12.82 2.42 9.86
N ASP A 67 12.78 1.18 10.34
CA ASP A 67 13.62 0.08 9.85
C ASP A 67 12.95 -0.62 8.67
N ARG A 68 13.49 -0.38 7.47
CA ARG A 68 13.02 -0.98 6.21
C ARG A 68 13.85 -2.18 5.76
N TYR A 69 14.84 -2.60 6.56
CA TYR A 69 15.66 -3.79 6.29
C TYR A 69 15.08 -5.05 6.95
N PHE A 70 14.33 -4.89 8.04
CA PHE A 70 13.55 -5.98 8.63
C PHE A 70 12.31 -6.27 7.75
N ARG A 71 12.36 -7.38 6.99
CA ARG A 71 11.32 -7.73 5.99
C ARG A 71 9.92 -7.97 6.57
N ASN A 72 9.83 -8.27 7.87
CA ASN A 72 8.57 -8.45 8.59
C ASN A 72 8.16 -7.20 9.39
N ALA A 73 8.76 -6.04 9.14
CA ALA A 73 8.40 -4.82 9.86
C ALA A 73 7.01 -4.29 9.49
N TRP A 74 6.43 -4.75 8.38
CA TRP A 74 5.17 -4.26 7.84
C TRP A 74 4.07 -5.27 8.14
N GLU A 75 3.04 -4.81 8.85
CA GLU A 75 1.89 -5.62 9.22
C GLU A 75 0.62 -5.00 8.62
N TYR A 76 -0.26 -5.84 8.10
CA TYR A 76 -1.63 -5.46 7.74
C TYR A 76 -2.56 -5.85 8.90
N GLN A 77 -3.44 -4.95 9.30
CA GLN A 77 -4.43 -5.19 10.36
C GLN A 77 -5.84 -5.12 9.76
N GLU A 78 -6.77 -5.98 10.19
CA GLU A 78 -8.17 -5.94 9.70
C GLU A 78 -9.02 -4.91 10.47
#